data_AF-A0A8T9Q3X1-F1
#
_entry.id   AF-A0A8T9Q3X1-F1
#
_cell.length_a   1.000
_cell.length_b   1.000
_cell.length_c   1.000
_cell.angle_alpha   90.00
_cell.angle_beta   90.00
_cell.angle_gamma   90.00
#
_symmetry.space_group_name_H-M   'P 1'
#
loop_
_entity.id
_entity.type
_entity.pdbx_description
1 polymer ?
#
loop_
_entity_poly.entity_id
_entity_poly.type
_entity_poly.pdbx_seq_one_letter_code
_entity_poly.pdbx_strand_id
1 'polypeptide(L)'
;MESGTTLRRTRLTVVSQHGERVSFTLSGEIVGRSRVATWSRSSIFSLVPDQSQRRYVVARQDGGRLHLFEPTGRQLLSQSFITSGPKPVQFLSFGPARNAYVLTEPGPHKAYIYDTQGRLVGGQPFDSSAPTVGLDYDAGTNTYQLYRIIGNELRRTALKFN
;
A
#
# COMPACT_ATOMS: atom_id res chain seq x y z
N MET A 1 8.69 -8.02 -8.51
CA MET A 1 9.61 -9.00 -9.13
C MET A 1 10.90 -8.24 -9.41
N GLU A 2 12.06 -8.84 -9.13
CA GLU A 2 13.35 -8.26 -9.49
C GLU A 2 13.91 -9.03 -10.69
N SER A 3 13.93 -8.40 -11.86
CA SER A 3 14.44 -9.03 -13.08
C SER A 3 15.96 -9.09 -13.10
N GLY A 4 16.51 -10.28 -13.36
CA GLY A 4 17.94 -10.49 -13.59
C GLY A 4 18.20 -11.03 -14.99
N THR A 5 19.47 -11.08 -15.40
CA THR A 5 19.90 -11.59 -16.71
C THR A 5 19.80 -13.12 -16.83
N THR A 6 19.53 -13.83 -15.72
CA THR A 6 19.37 -15.30 -15.68
C THR A 6 18.29 -15.69 -14.68
N LEU A 7 17.75 -16.92 -14.79
CA LEU A 7 16.76 -17.45 -13.84
C LEU A 7 17.24 -17.43 -12.38
N ARG A 8 18.53 -17.71 -12.14
CA ARG A 8 19.16 -17.65 -10.80
C ARG A 8 19.29 -16.22 -10.27
N ARG A 9 19.27 -15.20 -11.14
CA ARG A 9 19.38 -13.78 -10.76
C ARG A 9 18.03 -13.08 -10.69
N THR A 10 16.99 -13.65 -11.29
CA THR A 10 15.62 -13.13 -11.20
C THR A 10 14.94 -13.60 -9.92
N ARG A 11 14.40 -12.67 -9.13
CA ARG A 11 13.77 -12.97 -7.83
C ARG A 11 12.28 -12.66 -7.81
N LEU A 12 11.54 -13.55 -7.17
CA LEU A 12 10.15 -13.37 -6.79
C LEU A 12 10.07 -13.26 -5.28
N THR A 13 9.19 -12.35 -4.82
CA THR A 13 8.87 -12.20 -3.40
C THR A 13 7.38 -12.39 -3.23
N VAL A 14 7.00 -13.22 -2.27
CA VAL A 14 5.62 -13.52 -1.88
C VAL A 14 5.45 -13.33 -0.38
N VAL A 15 4.21 -13.13 0.07
CA VAL A 15 3.83 -13.19 1.48
C VAL A 15 2.84 -14.35 1.68
N SER A 16 3.09 -15.17 2.69
CA SER A 16 2.22 -16.29 3.04
C SER A 16 1.03 -15.82 3.89
N GLN A 17 0.01 -16.68 3.99
CA GLN A 17 -1.14 -16.46 4.89
C GLN A 17 -0.75 -16.31 6.37
N HIS A 18 0.44 -16.77 6.76
CA HIS A 18 0.96 -16.67 8.14
C HIS A 18 1.85 -15.45 8.35
N GLY A 19 1.91 -14.52 7.39
CA GLY A 19 2.72 -13.31 7.47
C GLY A 19 4.22 -13.55 7.26
N GLU A 20 4.60 -14.66 6.63
CA GLU A 20 5.99 -14.90 6.23
C GLU A 20 6.25 -14.36 4.84
N ARG A 21 7.25 -13.50 4.72
CA ARG A 21 7.80 -13.07 3.45
C ARG A 21 8.85 -14.07 2.99
N VAL A 22 8.71 -14.56 1.77
CA VAL A 22 9.67 -15.47 1.14
C VAL A 22 10.13 -14.87 -0.17
N SER A 23 11.44 -14.77 -0.35
CA SER A 23 12.08 -14.39 -1.59
C SER A 23 12.83 -15.59 -2.16
N PHE A 24 12.61 -15.90 -3.43
CA PHE A 24 13.22 -17.02 -4.11
C PHE A 24 13.56 -16.67 -5.56
N THR A 25 14.52 -17.38 -6.14
CA THR A 25 14.91 -17.20 -7.54
C THR A 25 13.96 -17.95 -8.47
N LEU A 26 13.95 -17.65 -9.77
CA LEU A 26 13.16 -18.43 -10.73
C LEU A 26 13.66 -19.88 -10.91
N SER A 27 14.86 -20.21 -10.41
CA SER A 27 15.30 -21.61 -10.30
C SER A 27 14.82 -22.31 -9.03
N GLY A 28 13.98 -21.65 -8.21
CA GLY A 28 13.40 -22.22 -6.98
C GLY A 28 14.25 -22.09 -5.72
N GLU A 29 15.40 -21.43 -5.79
CA GLU A 29 16.29 -21.26 -4.63
C GLU A 29 15.73 -20.19 -3.69
N ILE A 30 15.51 -20.53 -2.42
CA ILE A 30 15.09 -19.56 -1.40
C ILE A 30 16.30 -18.71 -1.00
N VAL A 31 16.23 -17.41 -1.28
CA VAL A 31 17.29 -16.44 -0.98
C VAL A 31 16.99 -15.57 0.24
N GLY A 32 15.77 -15.67 0.77
CA GLY A 32 15.40 -14.99 2.01
C GLY A 32 14.05 -15.42 2.53
N ARG A 33 13.94 -15.51 3.85
CA ARG A 33 12.68 -15.75 4.56
C ARG A 33 12.67 -14.94 5.85
N SER A 34 11.59 -14.20 6.08
CA SER A 34 11.41 -13.42 7.30
C SER A 34 9.94 -13.27 7.64
N ARG A 35 9.59 -13.30 8.92
CA ARG A 35 8.24 -12.96 9.38
C ARG A 35 8.07 -11.44 9.37
N VAL A 36 6.98 -10.95 8.80
CA VAL A 36 6.66 -9.52 8.71
C VAL A 36 5.76 -9.08 9.85
N ALA A 37 4.80 -9.92 10.24
CA ALA A 37 3.92 -9.65 11.37
C ALA A 37 3.47 -10.95 12.04
N THR A 38 2.92 -10.84 13.25
CA THR A 38 2.09 -11.90 13.82
C THR A 38 0.84 -12.11 12.95
N TRP A 39 0.23 -13.29 13.00
CA TRP A 39 -0.99 -13.59 12.27
C TRP A 39 -2.04 -14.17 13.21
N SER A 40 -3.30 -14.10 12.79
CA SER A 40 -4.44 -14.81 13.38
C SER A 40 -5.18 -15.55 12.26
N ARG A 41 -6.11 -16.43 12.62
CA ARG A 41 -6.90 -17.21 11.64
C ARG A 41 -7.70 -16.34 10.66
N SER A 42 -7.95 -15.07 11.00
CA SER A 42 -8.66 -14.10 10.15
C SER A 42 -7.73 -13.16 9.38
N SER A 43 -6.41 -13.30 9.53
CA SER A 43 -5.44 -12.43 8.85
C SER A 43 -5.37 -12.73 7.36
N ILE A 44 -5.49 -11.70 6.56
CA ILE A 44 -5.22 -11.73 5.12
C ILE A 44 -4.00 -10.87 4.87
N PHE A 45 -2.97 -11.45 4.24
CA PHE A 45 -1.75 -10.74 3.87
C PHE A 45 -1.71 -10.49 2.37
N SER A 46 -1.26 -9.32 1.97
CA SER A 46 -0.98 -9.00 0.57
C SER A 46 0.30 -8.19 0.41
N LEU A 47 1.00 -8.43 -0.69
CA LEU A 47 2.07 -7.54 -1.14
C LEU A 47 1.45 -6.43 -1.96
N VAL A 48 1.78 -5.19 -1.62
CA VAL A 48 1.30 -4.00 -2.33
C VAL A 48 2.52 -3.34 -2.97
N PRO A 49 2.78 -3.59 -4.27
CA PRO A 49 3.88 -2.97 -4.97
C PRO A 49 3.63 -1.46 -5.17
N ASP A 50 4.71 -0.71 -5.30
CA ASP A 50 4.62 0.64 -5.85
C ASP A 50 4.31 0.58 -7.34
N GLN A 51 3.98 1.74 -7.93
CA GLN A 51 3.65 1.82 -9.35
C GLN A 51 4.81 1.43 -10.28
N SER A 52 6.06 1.47 -9.79
CA SER A 52 7.24 1.01 -10.55
C SER A 52 7.55 -0.48 -10.34
N GLN A 53 6.82 -1.16 -9.45
CA GLN A 53 7.05 -2.54 -9.00
C GLN A 53 8.47 -2.82 -8.46
N ARG A 54 9.18 -1.77 -8.02
CA ARG A 54 10.54 -1.87 -7.45
C ARG A 54 10.52 -1.89 -5.93
N ARG A 55 9.50 -1.30 -5.32
CA ARG A 55 9.28 -1.29 -3.88
C ARG A 55 7.93 -1.90 -3.58
N TYR A 56 7.74 -2.32 -2.34
CA TYR A 56 6.43 -2.79 -1.88
C TYR A 56 6.31 -2.59 -0.38
N VAL A 57 5.06 -2.60 0.07
CA VAL A 57 4.71 -2.78 1.48
C VAL A 57 3.91 -4.07 1.62
N VAL A 58 3.74 -4.52 2.86
CA VAL A 58 2.89 -5.66 3.19
C VAL A 58 1.67 -5.13 3.92
N ALA A 59 0.48 -5.45 3.42
CA ALA A 59 -0.76 -5.20 4.14
C ALA A 59 -1.17 -6.46 4.91
N ARG A 60 -1.68 -6.27 6.12
CA ARG A 60 -2.40 -7.28 6.89
C ARG A 60 -3.77 -6.74 7.22
N GLN A 61 -4.81 -7.44 6.79
CA GLN A 61 -6.19 -7.15 7.17
C GLN A 61 -6.70 -8.20 8.17
N ASP A 62 -7.27 -7.75 9.28
CA ASP A 62 -7.98 -8.56 10.27
C ASP A 62 -9.40 -7.99 10.42
N GLY A 63 -10.34 -8.48 9.61
CA GLY A 63 -11.71 -7.93 9.58
C GLY A 63 -11.72 -6.45 9.21
N GLY A 64 -12.21 -5.60 10.12
CA GLY A 64 -12.28 -4.15 9.95
C GLY A 64 -10.97 -3.40 10.25
N ARG A 65 -9.86 -4.07 10.58
CA ARG A 65 -8.59 -3.43 10.88
C ARG A 65 -7.55 -3.76 9.82
N LEU A 66 -6.81 -2.77 9.36
CA LEU A 66 -5.70 -2.94 8.43
C LEU A 66 -4.42 -2.35 9.00
N HIS A 67 -3.32 -3.08 8.82
CA HIS A 67 -1.97 -2.64 9.15
C HIS A 67 -1.11 -2.67 7.90
N LEU A 68 -0.24 -1.67 7.75
CA LEU A 68 0.82 -1.69 6.73
C LEU A 68 2.17 -1.87 7.39
N PHE A 69 3.03 -2.65 6.75
CA PHE A 69 4.38 -2.93 7.21
C PHE A 69 5.39 -2.69 6.08
N GLU A 70 6.58 -2.26 6.46
CA GLU A 70 7.76 -2.38 5.62
C GLU A 70 8.11 -3.86 5.41
N PRO A 71 8.87 -4.19 4.35
CA PRO A 71 9.40 -5.54 4.13
C PRO A 71 10.19 -6.13 5.31
N THR A 72 10.74 -5.26 6.16
CA THR A 72 11.50 -5.58 7.38
C THR A 72 10.62 -6.03 8.54
N GLY A 73 9.29 -5.81 8.46
CA GLY A 73 8.34 -6.04 9.56
C GLY A 73 8.06 -4.80 10.41
N ARG A 74 8.73 -3.67 10.14
CA ARG A 74 8.40 -2.41 10.82
C ARG A 74 6.99 -1.95 10.42
N GLN A 75 6.11 -1.74 11.38
CA GLN A 75 4.77 -1.20 11.11
C GLN A 75 4.88 0.26 10.65
N LEU A 76 4.19 0.57 9.55
CA LEU A 76 4.07 1.92 8.99
C LEU A 76 2.86 2.64 9.56
N LEU A 77 1.70 1.98 9.57
CA LEU A 77 0.44 2.53 10.09
C LEU A 77 -0.58 1.44 10.42
N SER A 78 -1.63 1.83 11.15
CA SER A 78 -2.80 1.02 11.46
C SER A 78 -4.07 1.85 11.27
N GLN A 79 -5.09 1.28 10.64
CA GLN A 79 -6.40 1.91 10.44
C GLN A 79 -7.52 0.96 10.81
N SER A 80 -8.46 1.47 11.62
CA SER A 80 -9.73 0.81 11.89
C SER A 80 -10.82 1.37 10.98
N PHE A 81 -11.57 0.50 10.36
CA PHE A 81 -12.66 0.81 9.44
C PHE A 81 -14.00 0.40 10.04
N ILE A 82 -15.06 0.96 9.48
CA ILE A 82 -16.43 0.68 9.92
C ILE A 82 -16.86 -0.71 9.43
N THR A 83 -16.46 -1.06 8.21
CA THR A 83 -16.81 -2.32 7.54
C THR A 83 -15.67 -3.33 7.59
N SER A 84 -16.00 -4.62 7.58
CA SER A 84 -15.02 -5.72 7.51
C SER A 84 -14.64 -6.16 6.10
N GLY A 85 -15.28 -5.61 5.06
CA GLY A 85 -15.02 -5.98 3.67
C GLY A 85 -13.59 -5.68 3.21
N PRO A 86 -13.16 -6.21 2.05
CA PRO A 86 -11.81 -5.96 1.52
C PRO A 86 -11.47 -4.47 1.46
N LYS A 87 -10.24 -4.13 1.84
CA LYS A 87 -9.72 -2.75 1.79
C LYS A 87 -8.66 -2.66 0.69
N PRO A 88 -8.98 -2.08 -0.48
CA PRO A 88 -7.96 -1.79 -1.47
C PRO A 88 -6.85 -0.93 -0.86
N VAL A 89 -5.61 -1.27 -1.19
CA VAL A 89 -4.41 -0.56 -0.73
C VAL A 89 -3.60 -0.15 -1.95
N GLN A 90 -3.15 1.10 -1.98
CA GLN A 90 -2.14 1.56 -2.92
C GLN A 90 -0.92 2.05 -2.17
N PHE A 91 0.25 1.70 -2.69
CA PHE A 91 1.51 2.30 -2.31
C PHE A 91 2.00 3.13 -3.50
N LEU A 92 2.12 4.44 -3.30
CA LEU A 92 2.52 5.38 -4.36
C LEU A 92 3.84 6.03 -3.97
N SER A 93 4.80 5.98 -4.88
CA SER A 93 6.20 6.37 -4.65
C SER A 93 6.62 7.49 -5.60
N PHE A 94 6.85 8.70 -5.11
CA PHE A 94 7.26 9.87 -5.92
C PHE A 94 8.74 10.24 -5.68
N GLY A 95 9.53 9.29 -5.20
CA GLY A 95 10.96 9.43 -4.89
C GLY A 95 11.34 8.74 -3.58
N PRO A 96 12.63 8.82 -3.18
CA PRO A 96 13.15 8.10 -2.01
C PRO A 96 12.40 8.42 -0.71
N ALA A 97 12.05 9.68 -0.50
CA ALA A 97 11.40 10.19 0.71
C ALA A 97 9.97 10.71 0.48
N ARG A 98 9.37 10.40 -0.67
CA ARG A 98 8.02 10.86 -1.02
C ARG A 98 7.16 9.65 -1.32
N ASN A 99 6.44 9.19 -0.31
CA ASN A 99 5.51 8.08 -0.45
C ASN A 99 4.13 8.49 0.04
N ALA A 100 3.10 7.88 -0.56
CA ALA A 100 1.75 7.93 -0.08
C ALA A 100 1.23 6.50 0.10
N TYR A 101 0.50 6.28 1.18
CA TYR A 101 -0.25 5.05 1.40
C TYR A 101 -1.74 5.37 1.33
N VAL A 102 -2.44 4.77 0.37
CA VAL A 102 -3.89 4.96 0.22
C VAL A 102 -4.58 3.70 0.69
N LEU A 103 -5.51 3.84 1.63
CA LEU A 103 -6.42 2.79 2.06
C LEU A 103 -7.84 3.19 1.68
N THR A 104 -8.55 2.34 0.95
CA THR A 104 -9.93 2.63 0.57
C THR A 104 -10.90 1.75 1.35
N GLU A 105 -11.98 2.35 1.82
CA GLU A 105 -13.14 1.66 2.37
C GLU A 105 -14.32 1.80 1.39
N PRO A 106 -14.61 0.76 0.58
CA PRO A 106 -15.62 0.87 -0.47
C PRO A 106 -17.04 1.15 0.05
N GLY A 107 -17.45 0.53 1.17
CA GLY A 107 -18.81 0.66 1.72
C GLY A 107 -19.26 2.11 1.97
N PRO A 108 -18.53 2.90 2.79
CA PRO A 108 -18.82 4.31 3.02
C PRO A 108 -18.17 5.25 1.99
N HIS A 109 -17.60 4.72 0.90
CA HIS A 109 -16.90 5.49 -0.15
C HIS A 109 -15.81 6.43 0.39
N LYS A 110 -14.88 5.90 1.20
CA LYS A 110 -13.81 6.70 1.83
C LYS A 110 -12.43 6.26 1.37
N ALA A 111 -11.56 7.22 1.07
CA ALA A 111 -10.14 7.03 0.82
C ALA A 111 -9.30 7.76 1.87
N TYR A 112 -8.49 7.00 2.60
CA TYR A 112 -7.57 7.49 3.62
C TYR A 112 -6.18 7.57 3.01
N ILE A 113 -5.58 8.76 2.98
CA ILE A 113 -4.28 8.99 2.38
C ILE A 113 -3.30 9.35 3.47
N TYR A 114 -2.23 8.60 3.60
CA TYR A 114 -1.20 8.81 4.61
C TYR A 114 0.13 9.22 3.97
N ASP A 115 0.84 10.13 4.66
CA ASP A 115 2.21 10.49 4.32
C ASP A 115 3.23 9.43 4.81
N THR A 116 4.52 9.68 4.58
CA THR A 116 5.60 8.75 4.97
C THR A 116 5.76 8.58 6.48
N GLN A 117 5.22 9.53 7.25
CA GLN A 117 5.23 9.61 8.69
C GLN A 117 3.98 8.94 9.29
N GLY A 118 3.09 8.40 8.46
CA GLY A 118 1.85 7.75 8.87
C GLY A 118 0.76 8.72 9.31
N ARG A 119 0.86 10.01 8.94
CA ARG A 119 -0.16 11.02 9.25
C ARG A 119 -1.19 11.10 8.13
N LEU A 120 -2.46 11.23 8.52
CA LEU A 120 -3.57 11.37 7.59
C LEU A 120 -3.51 12.74 6.90
N VAL A 121 -3.32 12.74 5.59
CA VAL A 121 -3.26 13.94 4.76
C VAL A 121 -4.63 14.62 4.77
N GLY A 122 -4.65 15.92 5.06
CA GLY A 122 -5.89 16.70 5.18
C GLY A 122 -6.67 16.46 6.47
N GLY A 123 -6.18 15.61 7.38
CA GLY A 123 -6.78 15.36 8.71
C GLY A 123 -8.07 14.53 8.72
N GLN A 124 -8.61 14.18 7.55
CA GLN A 124 -9.83 13.38 7.41
C GLN A 124 -9.81 12.57 6.10
N PRO A 125 -10.58 11.47 6.00
CA PRO A 125 -10.69 10.73 4.75
C PRO A 125 -11.40 11.55 3.67
N PHE A 126 -11.04 11.26 2.42
CA PHE A 126 -11.64 11.82 1.22
C PHE A 126 -12.80 10.96 0.74
N ASP A 127 -13.88 11.57 0.26
CA ASP A 127 -14.91 10.83 -0.49
C ASP A 127 -14.31 10.26 -1.78
N SER A 128 -14.50 8.96 -2.01
CA SER A 128 -14.13 8.25 -3.24
C SER A 128 -15.00 7.01 -3.41
N SER A 129 -15.80 6.99 -4.46
CA SER A 129 -16.62 5.84 -4.89
C SER A 129 -15.80 4.75 -5.58
N ALA A 130 -14.61 5.09 -6.09
CA ALA A 130 -13.71 4.13 -6.71
C ALA A 130 -12.84 3.39 -5.67
N PRO A 131 -12.45 2.13 -5.92
CA PRO A 131 -11.56 1.37 -5.04
C PRO A 131 -10.15 1.98 -4.95
N THR A 132 -9.75 2.77 -5.94
CA THR A 132 -8.43 3.41 -6.03
C THR A 132 -8.56 4.88 -6.35
N VAL A 133 -7.56 5.66 -5.96
CA VAL A 133 -7.40 7.07 -6.34
C VAL A 133 -6.16 7.25 -7.21
N GLY A 134 -6.17 8.30 -8.03
CA GLY A 134 -4.97 8.79 -8.70
C GLY A 134 -4.28 9.82 -7.81
N LEU A 135 -2.95 9.79 -7.77
CA LEU A 135 -2.17 10.83 -7.12
C LEU A 135 -0.96 11.13 -8.00
N ASP A 136 -0.79 12.39 -8.35
CA ASP A 136 0.37 12.89 -9.10
C ASP A 136 1.16 13.89 -8.25
N TYR A 137 2.46 14.02 -8.49
CA TYR A 137 3.34 14.92 -7.75
C TYR A 137 4.03 15.91 -8.67
N ASP A 138 3.79 17.19 -8.42
CA ASP A 138 4.48 18.29 -9.06
C ASP A 138 5.67 18.73 -8.19
N ALA A 139 6.88 18.46 -8.67
CA ALA A 139 8.13 18.83 -8.01
C ALA A 139 8.39 20.35 -8.03
N GLY A 140 7.91 21.08 -9.04
CA GLY A 140 8.10 22.52 -9.17
C GLY A 140 7.31 23.31 -8.13
N THR A 141 6.11 22.85 -7.79
CA THR A 141 5.26 23.48 -6.77
C THR A 141 5.25 22.74 -5.43
N ASN A 142 5.92 21.59 -5.33
CA ASN A 142 5.88 20.65 -4.21
C ASN A 142 4.43 20.34 -3.78
N THR A 143 3.59 19.97 -4.74
CA THR A 143 2.15 19.76 -4.54
C THR A 143 1.74 18.41 -5.08
N TYR A 144 0.81 17.75 -4.40
CA TYR A 144 0.20 16.52 -4.89
C TYR A 144 -1.17 16.82 -5.48
N GLN A 145 -1.49 16.25 -6.64
CA GLN A 145 -2.81 16.33 -7.25
C GLN A 145 -3.55 15.02 -7.02
N LEU A 146 -4.57 15.05 -6.16
CA LEU A 146 -5.46 13.92 -5.91
C LEU A 146 -6.57 13.90 -6.95
N TYR A 147 -6.77 12.74 -7.57
CA TYR A 147 -7.86 12.44 -8.50
C TYR A 147 -8.72 11.31 -7.93
N ARG A 148 -10.02 11.55 -7.76
CA ARG A 148 -10.96 10.59 -7.17
C ARG A 148 -12.32 10.68 -7.84
N ILE A 149 -13.06 9.57 -7.82
CA ILE A 149 -14.42 9.52 -8.36
C ILE A 149 -15.39 9.73 -7.21
N ILE A 150 -16.34 10.66 -7.33
CA ILE A 150 -17.44 10.84 -6.38
C ILE A 150 -18.74 10.66 -7.17
N GLY A 151 -19.44 9.54 -6.96
CA GLY A 151 -20.55 9.15 -7.82
C GLY A 151 -20.07 8.91 -9.26
N ASN A 152 -20.48 9.78 -10.18
CA ASN A 152 -20.08 9.78 -11.59
C ASN A 152 -19.11 10.92 -11.96
N GLU A 153 -18.64 11.69 -10.98
CA GLU A 153 -17.77 12.85 -11.22
C GLU A 153 -16.31 12.53 -10.89
N LEU A 154 -15.39 12.93 -11.78
CA LEU A 154 -13.96 12.96 -11.48
C LEU A 154 -13.61 14.29 -10.79
N ARG A 155 -13.12 14.23 -9.55
CA ARG A 155 -12.70 15.40 -8.78
C ARG A 155 -11.18 15.46 -8.64
N ARG A 156 -10.63 16.64 -8.89
CA ARG A 156 -9.23 16.99 -8.62
C ARG A 156 -9.12 17.82 -7.35
N THR A 157 -8.11 17.55 -6.51
CA THR A 157 -7.82 18.35 -5.30
C THR A 157 -6.31 18.48 -5.13
N ALA A 158 -5.81 19.70 -4.98
CA ALA A 158 -4.41 19.93 -4.64
C ALA A 158 -4.20 19.68 -3.14
N LEU A 159 -3.14 18.95 -2.81
CA LEU A 159 -2.78 18.56 -1.44
C LEU A 159 -1.34 18.96 -1.14
N LYS A 160 -1.10 19.30 0.13
CA LYS A 160 0.23 19.38 0.72
C LYS A 160 0.40 18.21 1.68
N PHE A 161 1.50 17.49 1.52
CA PHE A 161 1.94 16.48 2.46
C PHE A 161 2.88 17.15 3.44
N ASN A 162 2.93 16.63 4.66
CA ASN A 162 3.74 17.19 5.73
C ASN A 162 5.10 16.48 5.86
#